data_AF-A0A925D0J4-F1
#
_entry.id   AF-A0A925D0J4-F1
#
_cell.length_a   1.000
_cell.length_b   1.000
_cell.length_c   1.000
_cell.angle_alpha   90.00
_cell.angle_beta   90.00
_cell.angle_gamma   90.00
#
_symmetry.space_group_name_H-M   'P 1'
#
loop_
_entity.id
_entity.type
_entity.pdbx_description
1 polymer ?
#
loop_
_entity_poly.entity_id
_entity_poly.type
_entity_poly.pdbx_seq_one_letter_code
_entity_poly.pdbx_strand_id
1 'polypeptide(L)'
;GFTVGRLDSRYLGIDKKDAGERPDYNAELTSWLHSFTPPINMYLREELNFKTDLKYNLFGPVSPWDNTNNNTGQNLARAMSTNPYLHVLVQSGYYDGACDYFNAKYNLWQMDPAGKLKTRMSWEGYRSGHMMYLRKEDLATSNEHIREFIKKSLPKPGQPAKY
;
A
#
# COMPACT_ATOMS: atom_id res chain seq x y z
N GLY A 1 8.22 20.87 19.31
CA GLY A 1 6.86 20.30 19.28
C GLY A 1 6.91 18.83 18.97
N PHE A 2 5.75 18.16 18.94
CA PHE A 2 5.64 16.77 18.52
C PHE A 2 4.89 16.68 17.19
N THR A 3 5.30 15.74 16.35
CA THR A 3 4.66 15.41 15.08
C THR A 3 4.34 13.93 15.01
N VAL A 4 3.46 13.54 14.09
CA VAL A 4 3.17 12.12 13.80
C VAL A 4 3.64 11.75 12.41
N GLY A 5 3.97 10.48 12.21
CA GLY A 5 4.41 9.98 10.91
C GLY A 5 3.32 10.10 9.84
N ARG A 6 3.73 10.45 8.61
CA ARG A 6 2.81 10.60 7.48
C ARG A 6 2.34 9.25 6.97
N LEU A 7 3.26 8.29 6.84
CA LEU A 7 2.96 6.93 6.39
C LEU A 7 2.46 6.05 7.55
N ASP A 8 2.68 6.44 8.80
CA ASP A 8 2.14 5.73 9.96
C ASP A 8 2.07 6.67 11.17
N SER A 9 0.85 7.09 11.51
CA SER A 9 0.61 8.07 12.58
C SER A 9 0.91 7.55 13.99
N ARG A 10 1.29 6.28 14.15
CA ARG A 10 1.73 5.71 15.43
C ARG A 10 3.18 6.09 15.78
N TYR A 11 3.95 6.57 14.82
CA TYR A 11 5.30 7.06 15.04
C TYR A 11 5.28 8.51 15.52
N LEU A 12 6.01 8.79 16.60
CA LEU A 12 6.13 10.12 17.20
C LEU A 12 7.46 10.76 16.75
N GLY A 13 7.38 11.92 16.11
CA GLY A 13 8.50 12.78 15.74
C GLY A 13 8.68 13.94 16.73
N ILE A 14 9.88 14.51 16.74
CA ILE A 14 10.23 15.69 17.56
C ILE A 14 10.64 16.82 16.62
N ASP A 15 9.87 17.89 16.59
CA ASP A 15 10.15 19.08 15.79
C ASP A 15 10.83 20.16 16.64
N LYS A 16 11.71 20.95 16.01
CA LYS A 16 12.41 22.07 16.65
C LYS A 16 11.45 23.15 17.15
N LYS A 17 10.32 23.34 16.46
CA LYS A 17 9.28 24.33 16.80
C LYS A 17 8.01 23.63 17.25
N ASP A 18 7.16 24.33 18.00
CA ASP A 18 5.86 23.81 18.44
C ASP A 18 4.74 24.05 17.42
N ALA A 19 5.00 24.85 16.37
CA ALA A 19 4.07 25.13 15.30
C ALA A 19 4.80 25.23 13.95
N GLY A 20 4.12 24.84 12.88
CA GLY A 20 4.63 24.86 11.51
C GLY A 20 3.63 24.27 10.51
N GLU A 21 3.95 24.40 9.22
CA GLU A 21 3.13 23.85 8.12
C GLU A 21 3.50 22.42 7.74
N ARG A 22 4.72 21.98 8.08
CA ARG A 22 5.25 20.67 7.72
C ARG A 22 6.20 20.16 8.80
N PRO A 23 6.25 18.83 9.04
CA PRO A 23 7.22 18.25 9.96
C PRO A 23 8.66 18.50 9.55
N ASP A 24 9.58 18.55 10.52
CA ASP A 24 11.02 18.66 10.26
C ASP A 24 11.56 17.39 9.56
N TYR A 25 10.99 16.22 9.87
CA TYR A 25 11.30 14.93 9.22
C TYR A 25 10.13 13.95 9.34
N ASN A 26 10.15 12.89 8.53
CA ASN A 26 9.18 11.79 8.61
C ASN A 26 9.67 10.74 9.62
N ALA A 27 9.06 10.70 10.80
CA ALA A 27 9.51 9.86 11.91
C ALA A 27 9.53 8.35 11.60
N GLU A 28 8.52 7.90 10.89
CA GLU A 28 8.37 6.51 10.45
C GLU A 28 9.43 6.12 9.43
N LEU A 29 9.73 6.98 8.45
CA LEU A 29 10.76 6.70 7.44
C LEU A 29 12.14 6.62 8.07
N THR A 30 12.48 7.50 9.00
CA THR A 30 13.78 7.43 9.69
C THR A 30 13.97 6.07 10.39
N SER A 31 12.92 5.58 11.07
CA SER A 31 12.94 4.27 11.74
C SER A 31 13.05 3.11 10.74
N TRP A 32 12.25 3.14 9.67
CA TRP A 32 12.22 2.08 8.66
C TRP A 32 13.53 2.00 7.88
N LEU A 33 14.07 3.15 7.43
CA LEU A 33 15.31 3.16 6.66
C LEU A 33 16.47 2.65 7.51
N HIS A 34 16.56 3.04 8.78
CA HIS A 34 17.57 2.48 9.67
C HIS A 34 17.44 0.95 9.81
N SER A 35 16.21 0.44 9.88
CA SER A 35 15.94 -0.99 10.04
C SER A 35 16.19 -1.82 8.79
N PHE A 36 16.00 -1.25 7.58
CA PHE A 36 16.07 -1.99 6.32
C PHE A 36 17.36 -1.78 5.52
N THR A 37 18.03 -0.62 5.61
CA THR A 37 19.22 -0.33 4.78
C THR A 37 20.38 -1.28 5.04
N PRO A 38 20.81 -1.51 6.29
CA PRO A 38 21.97 -2.37 6.54
C PRO A 38 21.72 -3.83 6.12
N PRO A 39 20.60 -4.47 6.51
CA PRO A 39 20.34 -5.87 6.15
C PRO A 39 20.33 -6.14 4.66
N ILE A 40 19.72 -5.27 3.84
CA ILE A 40 19.69 -5.50 2.39
C ILE A 40 21.07 -5.39 1.76
N ASN A 41 21.90 -4.43 2.21
CA ASN A 41 23.27 -4.29 1.70
C ASN A 41 24.13 -5.50 2.08
N MET A 42 23.99 -6.01 3.30
CA MET A 42 24.66 -7.24 3.75
C MET A 42 24.18 -8.44 2.92
N TYR A 43 22.87 -8.65 2.80
CA TYR A 43 22.29 -9.77 2.06
C TYR A 43 22.74 -9.82 0.59
N LEU A 44 22.74 -8.67 -0.10
CA LEU A 44 23.22 -8.60 -1.48
C LEU A 44 24.69 -9.03 -1.61
N ARG A 45 25.55 -8.55 -0.69
CA ARG A 45 27.00 -8.75 -0.78
C ARG A 45 27.47 -10.11 -0.28
N GLU A 46 26.87 -10.60 0.80
CA GLU A 46 27.34 -11.78 1.54
C GLU A 46 26.59 -13.04 1.13
N GLU A 47 25.26 -12.97 0.97
CA GLU A 47 24.44 -14.13 0.63
C GLU A 47 24.34 -14.31 -0.89
N LEU A 48 23.96 -13.24 -1.61
CA LEU A 48 23.82 -13.31 -3.07
C LEU A 48 25.15 -13.14 -3.82
N ASN A 49 26.26 -12.84 -3.12
CA ASN A 49 27.59 -12.57 -3.69
C ASN A 49 27.59 -11.47 -4.78
N PHE A 50 26.62 -10.57 -4.75
CA PHE A 50 26.51 -9.46 -5.67
C PHE A 50 27.27 -8.25 -5.12
N LYS A 51 28.49 -8.04 -5.62
CA LYS A 51 29.37 -6.94 -5.22
C LYS A 51 29.39 -5.88 -6.32
N THR A 52 28.97 -4.68 -5.96
CA THR A 52 28.96 -3.52 -6.84
C THR A 52 29.35 -2.26 -6.07
N ASP A 53 29.93 -1.29 -6.78
CA ASP A 53 30.22 0.05 -6.28
C ASP A 53 29.03 1.00 -6.44
N LEU A 54 27.95 0.53 -7.07
CA LEU A 54 26.70 1.27 -7.18
C LEU A 54 26.04 1.42 -5.81
N LYS A 55 25.62 2.64 -5.49
CA LYS A 55 24.85 2.94 -4.27
C LYS A 55 23.47 2.28 -4.35
N TYR A 56 23.13 1.48 -3.33
CA TYR A 56 21.78 0.99 -3.16
C TYR A 56 20.86 2.13 -2.71
N ASN A 57 19.89 2.50 -3.55
CA ASN A 57 18.92 3.55 -3.25
C ASN A 57 17.62 2.94 -2.74
N LEU A 58 17.26 3.20 -1.48
CA LEU A 58 15.94 2.86 -0.94
C LEU A 58 14.83 3.70 -1.57
N PHE A 59 15.16 4.94 -1.93
CA PHE A 59 14.34 5.83 -2.72
C PHE A 59 15.21 6.45 -3.81
N GLY A 60 14.78 6.36 -5.06
CA GLY A 60 15.49 6.93 -6.20
C GLY A 60 15.11 8.40 -6.44
N PRO A 61 16.01 9.21 -7.04
CA PRO A 61 15.71 10.60 -7.42
C PRO A 61 14.90 10.64 -8.72
N VAL A 62 13.70 10.06 -8.70
CA VAL A 62 12.84 9.88 -9.89
C VAL A 62 11.85 11.03 -10.10
N SER A 63 11.99 12.11 -9.34
CA SER A 63 11.14 13.30 -9.43
C SER A 63 11.65 14.27 -10.51
N PRO A 64 10.75 14.95 -11.25
CA PRO A 64 9.29 14.86 -11.18
C PRO A 64 8.72 13.69 -12.00
N TRP A 65 7.69 13.04 -11.46
CA TRP A 65 6.84 12.12 -12.22
C TRP A 65 5.82 12.91 -13.05
N ASP A 66 5.59 12.47 -14.28
CA ASP A 66 4.46 12.95 -15.08
C ASP A 66 3.15 12.38 -14.53
N ASN A 67 2.27 13.26 -14.06
CA ASN A 67 0.95 12.91 -13.52
C ASN A 67 -0.20 13.33 -14.46
N THR A 68 0.11 13.74 -15.70
CA THR A 68 -0.92 14.10 -16.67
C THR A 68 -1.78 12.88 -17.04
N ASN A 69 -3.06 13.12 -17.32
CA ASN A 69 -4.02 12.10 -17.75
C ASN A 69 -4.21 10.90 -16.80
N ASN A 70 -4.01 11.07 -15.49
CA ASN A 70 -4.22 9.99 -14.52
C ASN A 70 -5.73 9.70 -14.33
N ASN A 71 -6.19 8.60 -14.92
CA ASN A 71 -7.58 8.12 -14.84
C ASN A 71 -7.65 6.71 -14.24
N THR A 72 -6.72 6.34 -13.37
CA THR A 72 -6.54 4.96 -12.89
C THR A 72 -7.82 4.35 -12.32
N GLY A 73 -8.58 5.09 -11.50
CA GLY A 73 -9.86 4.60 -10.95
C GLY A 73 -10.91 4.30 -12.04
N GLN A 74 -11.07 5.19 -13.02
CA GLN A 74 -12.00 4.98 -14.14
C GLN A 74 -11.55 3.82 -15.05
N ASN A 75 -10.25 3.71 -15.29
CA ASN A 75 -9.67 2.60 -16.06
C ASN A 75 -9.92 1.26 -15.36
N LEU A 76 -9.77 1.20 -14.04
CA LEU A 76 -10.07 0.01 -13.26
C LEU A 76 -11.58 -0.32 -13.28
N ALA A 77 -12.45 0.68 -13.14
CA ALA A 77 -13.90 0.49 -13.23
C ALA A 77 -14.31 -0.09 -14.61
N ARG A 78 -13.71 0.44 -15.70
CA ARG A 78 -13.92 -0.08 -17.06
C ARG A 78 -13.38 -1.51 -17.22
N ALA A 79 -12.22 -1.82 -16.65
CA ALA A 79 -11.67 -3.17 -16.68
C ALA A 79 -12.59 -4.16 -15.93
N MET A 80 -13.14 -3.76 -14.79
CA MET A 80 -14.08 -4.60 -14.02
C MET A 80 -15.44 -4.75 -14.70
N SER A 81 -15.94 -3.71 -15.38
CA SER A 81 -17.23 -3.77 -16.07
C SER A 81 -17.17 -4.63 -17.33
N THR A 82 -16.01 -4.66 -17.98
CA THR A 82 -15.76 -5.53 -19.14
C THR A 82 -15.49 -6.95 -18.66
N ASN A 83 -14.55 -7.19 -17.76
CA ASN A 83 -14.20 -8.53 -17.31
C ASN A 83 -15.03 -8.98 -16.08
N PRO A 84 -15.98 -9.92 -16.22
CA PRO A 84 -16.80 -10.39 -15.10
C PRO A 84 -16.01 -11.17 -14.03
N TYR A 85 -14.81 -11.67 -14.37
CA TYR A 85 -13.93 -12.41 -13.45
C TYR A 85 -12.88 -11.52 -12.78
N LEU A 86 -12.85 -10.21 -13.08
CA LEU A 86 -11.95 -9.31 -12.36
C LEU A 86 -12.55 -8.97 -10.99
N HIS A 87 -11.83 -9.32 -9.94
CA HIS A 87 -12.12 -8.98 -8.55
C HIS A 87 -11.05 -8.01 -8.02
N VAL A 88 -11.43 -7.17 -7.07
CA VAL A 88 -10.53 -6.19 -6.43
C VAL A 88 -10.59 -6.36 -4.93
N LEU A 89 -9.41 -6.48 -4.31
CA LEU A 89 -9.22 -6.38 -2.86
C LEU A 89 -8.39 -5.13 -2.58
N VAL A 90 -8.88 -4.30 -1.66
CA VAL A 90 -8.12 -3.19 -1.09
C VAL A 90 -7.80 -3.52 0.36
N GLN A 91 -6.51 -3.50 0.71
CA GLN A 91 -6.05 -3.62 2.09
C GLN A 91 -5.52 -2.25 2.52
N SER A 92 -6.05 -1.69 3.60
CA SER A 92 -5.72 -0.32 4.03
C SER A 92 -5.35 -0.25 5.50
N GLY A 93 -4.27 0.47 5.81
CA GLY A 93 -3.92 0.83 7.17
C GLY A 93 -4.78 2.00 7.67
N TYR A 94 -5.31 1.93 8.90
CA TYR A 94 -6.07 3.02 9.50
C TYR A 94 -5.20 4.24 9.86
N TYR A 95 -3.90 4.04 10.04
CA TYR A 95 -2.94 5.07 10.45
C TYR A 95 -2.09 5.58 9.29
N ASP A 96 -2.41 5.21 8.05
CA ASP A 96 -1.75 5.72 6.85
C ASP A 96 -2.33 7.09 6.48
N GLY A 97 -1.52 8.14 6.61
CA GLY A 97 -1.88 9.51 6.20
C GLY A 97 -1.41 9.86 4.78
N ALA A 98 -0.71 8.96 4.09
CA ALA A 98 -0.31 9.15 2.70
C ALA A 98 -1.39 8.67 1.72
N CYS A 99 -1.98 7.52 2.04
CA CYS A 99 -3.07 6.90 1.31
C CYS A 99 -4.19 6.58 2.30
N ASP A 100 -4.92 7.60 2.73
CA ASP A 100 -5.88 7.42 3.80
C ASP A 100 -7.00 6.43 3.45
N TYR A 101 -7.42 5.70 4.47
CA TYR A 101 -8.38 4.61 4.33
C TYR A 101 -9.74 5.08 3.80
N PHE A 102 -10.09 6.35 4.04
CA PHE A 102 -11.36 6.90 3.61
C PHE A 102 -11.34 7.18 2.11
N ASN A 103 -10.27 7.77 1.58
CA ASN A 103 -10.05 7.94 0.15
C ASN A 103 -10.02 6.59 -0.57
N ALA A 104 -9.43 5.56 0.03
CA ALA A 104 -9.47 4.20 -0.50
C ALA A 104 -10.92 3.67 -0.64
N LYS A 105 -11.76 3.84 0.40
CA LYS A 105 -13.20 3.48 0.34
C LYS A 105 -13.98 4.34 -0.64
N TYR A 106 -13.74 5.64 -0.64
CA TYR A 106 -14.40 6.61 -1.50
C TYR A 106 -14.15 6.29 -2.97
N ASN A 107 -12.93 5.93 -3.34
CA ASN A 107 -12.60 5.50 -4.71
C ASN A 107 -13.42 4.29 -5.14
N LEU A 108 -13.59 3.27 -4.29
CA LEU A 108 -14.44 2.11 -4.60
C LEU A 108 -15.91 2.52 -4.82
N TRP A 109 -16.42 3.49 -4.06
CA TRP A 109 -17.78 4.01 -4.27
C TRP A 109 -17.93 4.79 -5.57
N GLN A 110 -16.92 5.58 -5.94
CA GLN A 110 -16.92 6.34 -7.20
C GLN A 110 -16.77 5.45 -8.44
N MET A 111 -16.08 4.30 -8.31
CA MET A 111 -15.95 3.33 -9.39
C MET A 111 -17.26 2.58 -9.71
N ASP A 112 -18.18 2.47 -8.74
CA ASP A 112 -19.43 1.72 -8.89
C ASP A 112 -20.61 2.40 -8.18
N PRO A 113 -21.03 3.59 -8.64
CA PRO A 113 -22.14 4.32 -8.02
C PRO A 113 -23.46 3.54 -8.10
N ALA A 114 -23.61 2.67 -9.10
CA ALA A 114 -24.80 1.82 -9.29
C ALA A 114 -24.77 0.53 -8.44
N GLY A 115 -23.64 0.21 -7.78
CA GLY A 115 -23.51 -0.97 -6.93
C GLY A 115 -23.43 -2.32 -7.66
N LYS A 116 -23.15 -2.33 -8.97
CA LYS A 116 -23.12 -3.54 -9.82
C LYS A 116 -21.85 -4.39 -9.63
N LEU A 117 -20.79 -3.81 -9.09
CA LEU A 117 -19.48 -4.42 -8.83
C LEU A 117 -19.30 -4.82 -7.35
N LYS A 118 -20.25 -4.49 -6.46
CA LYS A 118 -20.15 -4.73 -5.00
C LYS A 118 -19.74 -6.15 -4.61
N THR A 119 -20.21 -7.17 -5.32
CA THR A 119 -19.88 -8.57 -5.00
C THR A 119 -18.43 -8.95 -5.35
N ARG A 120 -17.77 -8.13 -6.18
CA ARG A 120 -16.40 -8.35 -6.70
C ARG A 120 -15.38 -7.36 -6.14
N MET A 121 -15.80 -6.39 -5.33
CA MET A 121 -14.92 -5.49 -4.58
C MET A 121 -14.92 -5.87 -3.11
N SER A 122 -13.76 -5.93 -2.50
CA SER A 122 -13.57 -6.25 -1.08
C SER A 122 -12.59 -5.24 -0.48
N TRP A 123 -12.81 -4.88 0.79
CA TRP A 123 -12.02 -3.89 1.49
C TRP A 123 -11.73 -4.40 2.90
N GLU A 124 -10.46 -4.38 3.29
CA GLU A 124 -9.99 -4.84 4.59
C GLU A 124 -9.16 -3.75 5.26
N GLY A 125 -9.41 -3.54 6.56
CA GLY A 125 -8.80 -2.46 7.35
C GLY A 125 -7.98 -2.99 8.51
N TYR A 126 -6.81 -2.39 8.74
CA TYR A 126 -5.82 -2.91 9.67
C TYR A 126 -5.31 -1.82 10.59
N ARG A 127 -4.95 -2.18 11.84
CA ARG A 127 -4.45 -1.24 12.85
C ARG A 127 -2.96 -0.93 12.64
N SER A 128 -2.61 -0.62 11.40
CA SER A 128 -1.27 -0.24 10.95
C SER A 128 -1.29 0.98 10.04
N GLY A 129 -0.11 1.53 9.73
CA GLY A 129 0.06 2.51 8.67
C GLY A 129 0.24 1.87 7.29
N HIS A 130 0.97 2.58 6.43
CA HIS A 130 1.20 2.27 5.03
C HIS A 130 1.82 0.89 4.81
N MET A 131 2.85 0.56 5.59
CA MET A 131 3.50 -0.77 5.57
C MET A 131 2.83 -1.69 6.60
N MET A 132 1.60 -2.09 6.27
CA MET A 132 0.69 -2.88 7.13
C MET A 132 1.34 -4.14 7.71
N TYR A 133 2.20 -4.77 6.91
CA TYR A 133 2.90 -6.02 7.22
C TYR A 133 3.99 -5.88 8.29
N LEU A 134 4.33 -4.66 8.73
CA LEU A 134 5.30 -4.47 9.82
C LEU A 134 4.74 -4.86 11.19
N ARG A 135 3.41 -4.83 11.36
CA ARG A 135 2.76 -5.34 12.57
C ARG A 135 2.41 -6.81 12.37
N LYS A 136 2.96 -7.69 13.20
CA LYS A 136 2.83 -9.15 13.04
C LYS A 136 1.38 -9.64 12.97
N GLU A 137 0.49 -9.06 13.77
CA GLU A 137 -0.94 -9.43 13.76
C GLU A 137 -1.61 -9.02 12.44
N ASP A 138 -1.26 -7.85 11.92
CA ASP A 138 -1.81 -7.34 10.65
C ASP A 138 -1.19 -8.07 9.45
N LEU A 139 0.08 -8.49 9.52
CA LEU A 139 0.71 -9.37 8.53
C LEU A 139 0.00 -10.72 8.44
N ALA A 140 -0.23 -11.37 9.59
CA ALA A 140 -0.89 -12.67 9.63
C ALA A 140 -2.30 -12.61 9.06
N THR A 141 -3.09 -11.62 9.51
CA THR A 141 -4.46 -11.43 9.03
C THR A 141 -4.52 -10.97 7.56
N SER A 142 -3.62 -10.08 7.14
CA SER A 142 -3.51 -9.64 5.74
C SER A 142 -3.21 -10.80 4.80
N ASN A 143 -2.30 -11.68 5.18
CA ASN A 143 -2.01 -12.89 4.42
C ASN A 143 -3.22 -13.82 4.31
N GLU A 144 -4.00 -13.97 5.39
CA GLU A 144 -5.21 -14.79 5.35
C GLU A 144 -6.27 -14.17 4.42
N HIS A 145 -6.49 -12.86 4.50
CA HIS A 145 -7.40 -12.17 3.59
C HIS A 145 -6.99 -12.30 2.12
N ILE A 146 -5.70 -12.31 1.81
CA ILE A 146 -5.20 -12.62 0.45
C ILE A 146 -5.58 -14.04 0.04
N ARG A 147 -5.40 -15.04 0.92
CA ARG A 147 -5.77 -16.44 0.63
C ARG A 147 -7.26 -16.58 0.35
N GLU A 148 -8.09 -15.97 1.19
CA GLU A 148 -9.53 -15.99 1.02
C GLU A 148 -9.98 -15.23 -0.24
N PHE A 149 -9.33 -14.11 -0.56
CA PHE A 149 -9.57 -13.40 -1.81
C PHE A 149 -9.23 -14.23 -3.05
N ILE A 150 -8.09 -14.94 -3.04
CA ILE A 150 -7.71 -15.86 -4.13
C ILE A 150 -8.78 -16.94 -4.28
N LYS A 151 -9.15 -17.63 -3.19
CA LYS A 151 -10.20 -18.67 -3.25
C LYS A 151 -11.52 -18.13 -3.79
N LYS A 152 -11.93 -16.93 -3.34
CA LYS A 152 -13.18 -16.27 -3.75
C LYS A 152 -13.19 -15.81 -5.20
N SER A 153 -12.03 -15.47 -5.77
CA SER A 153 -11.90 -14.94 -7.13
C SER A 153 -11.67 -16.01 -8.19
N LEU A 154 -11.42 -17.26 -7.80
CA LEU A 154 -11.26 -18.36 -8.74
C LEU A 154 -12.61 -18.81 -9.33
N PRO A 155 -12.65 -19.16 -10.64
CA PRO A 155 -13.76 -19.91 -11.22
C PRO A 155 -13.98 -21.24 -10.50
N LYS A 156 -15.19 -21.80 -10.63
CA LYS A 156 -15.49 -23.13 -10.07
C LYS A 156 -14.57 -24.19 -10.68
N PRO A 157 -14.22 -25.26 -9.93
CA PRO A 157 -13.41 -26.35 -10.46
C PRO A 157 -13.94 -26.87 -11.80
N GLY A 158 -13.05 -26.96 -12.80
CA GLY A 158 -13.39 -27.41 -14.15
C GLY A 158 -14.14 -26.38 -15.02
N GLN A 159 -14.44 -25.18 -14.50
CA GLN A 159 -15.03 -24.10 -15.28
C GLN A 159 -13.96 -23.13 -15.75
N PRO A 160 -13.74 -23.00 -17.08
CA PRO A 160 -12.88 -21.95 -17.60
C PRO A 160 -13.52 -20.58 -17.37
N ALA A 161 -12.70 -19.56 -17.11
CA ALA A 161 -13.16 -18.18 -17.18
C ALA A 161 -13.57 -17.87 -18.63
N LYS A 162 -14.88 -17.80 -18.89
CA LYS A 162 -15.45 -17.55 -20.22
C LYS A 162 -16.34 -16.31 -20.18
N TYR A 163 -16.14 -15.45 -21.17
CA TYR A 163 -16.97 -14.28 -21.45
C TYR A 163 -18.36 -14.68 -21.95
#